data_AF-A0A6A5ZZX7-F1
#
_entry.id   AF-A0A6A5ZZX7-F1
#
_cell.length_a   1.000
_cell.length_b   1.000
_cell.length_c   1.000
_cell.angle_alpha   90.00
_cell.angle_beta   90.00
_cell.angle_gamma   90.00
#
_symmetry.space_group_name_H-M   'P 1'
#
loop_
_entity.id
_entity.type
_entity.pdbx_description
1 polymer ?
#
loop_
_entity_poly.entity_id
_entity_poly.type
_entity_poly.pdbx_seq_one_letter_code
_entity_poly.pdbx_strand_id
1 'polypeptide(L)'
;MPSQREIYPSTWVPTDVLELCDDGRCIGYAPSKRRKCLNPISYANSQALNSLVEKIANQQPDPVLLRPILEQMAVHGLCQRNHKPQVHEMMEKWADRIMAAFP
;
A
#
# COMPACT_ATOMS: atom_id res chain seq x y z
N MET A 1 15.81 -21.03 23.33
CA MET A 1 16.95 -21.23 22.41
C MET A 1 16.47 -20.89 21.00
N PRO A 2 17.25 -20.09 20.25
CA PRO A 2 16.75 -18.85 19.67
C PRO A 2 16.30 -19.02 18.22
N SER A 3 15.07 -18.60 17.89
CA SER A 3 14.70 -18.33 16.50
C SER A 3 15.21 -16.93 16.17
N GLN A 4 16.45 -16.88 15.72
CA GLN A 4 17.06 -15.66 15.19
C GLN A 4 16.15 -15.16 14.05
N ARG A 5 15.51 -14.00 14.24
CA ARG A 5 15.02 -13.21 13.12
C ARG A 5 16.27 -12.78 12.37
N GLU A 6 16.58 -13.46 11.27
CA GLU A 6 17.53 -12.96 10.30
C GLU A 6 17.01 -11.61 9.83
N ILE A 7 17.62 -10.54 10.33
CA ILE A 7 17.44 -9.20 9.79
C ILE A 7 18.25 -9.18 8.50
N TYR A 8 17.74 -9.84 7.46
CA TYR A 8 18.14 -9.47 6.11
C TYR A 8 17.68 -8.03 5.93
N PRO A 9 18.54 -7.11 5.42
CA PRO A 9 18.05 -5.81 4.99
C PRO A 9 16.91 -6.10 4.02
N SER A 10 15.69 -5.67 4.35
CA SER A 10 14.53 -5.88 3.50
C SER A 10 14.86 -5.27 2.15
N THR A 11 14.96 -6.08 1.10
CA THR A 11 15.04 -5.54 -0.24
C THR A 11 13.76 -4.75 -0.49
N TRP A 12 13.90 -3.54 -1.03
CA TRP A 12 12.75 -2.69 -1.32
C TRP A 12 11.90 -3.33 -2.43
N VAL A 13 10.83 -3.98 -2.01
CA VAL A 13 9.78 -4.55 -2.86
C VAL A 13 8.46 -3.92 -2.41
N PRO A 14 7.96 -2.88 -3.10
CA PRO A 14 6.84 -2.10 -2.59
C PRO A 14 5.58 -2.92 -2.32
N THR A 15 5.28 -3.93 -3.15
CA THR A 15 4.11 -4.80 -2.94
C THR A 15 4.16 -5.52 -1.59
N ASP A 16 5.35 -5.98 -1.21
CA ASP A 16 5.55 -6.77 0.01
C ASP A 16 5.55 -5.86 1.24
N VAL A 17 6.31 -4.75 1.20
CA VAL A 17 6.42 -3.80 2.32
C VAL A 17 5.07 -3.12 2.58
N LEU A 18 4.35 -2.76 1.52
CA LEU A 18 3.05 -2.07 1.61
C LEU A 18 1.86 -3.05 1.75
N GLU A 19 2.11 -4.37 1.73
CA GLU A 19 1.09 -5.43 1.76
C GLU A 19 -0.03 -5.23 0.73
N LEU A 20 0.34 -4.89 -0.51
CA LEU A 20 -0.60 -4.77 -1.61
C LEU A 20 -1.04 -6.16 -2.06
N CYS A 21 -2.35 -6.37 -2.26
CA CYS A 21 -2.83 -7.56 -2.95
C CYS A 21 -3.13 -7.21 -4.40
N ASP A 22 -2.52 -7.94 -5.33
CA ASP A 22 -2.78 -7.83 -6.77
C ASP A 22 -4.03 -8.63 -7.18
N ASP A 23 -5.17 -8.31 -6.56
CA ASP A 23 -6.46 -8.98 -6.82
C ASP A 23 -7.45 -8.08 -7.56
N GLY A 24 -7.03 -6.88 -7.97
CA GLY A 24 -7.88 -5.87 -8.61
C GLY A 24 -9.02 -5.37 -7.72
N ARG A 25 -8.93 -5.57 -6.39
CA ARG A 25 -9.95 -5.15 -5.42
C ARG A 25 -9.49 -3.98 -4.58
N CYS A 26 -10.48 -3.31 -4.01
CA CYS A 26 -10.30 -2.21 -3.09
C CYS A 26 -9.33 -2.58 -1.95
N ILE A 27 -8.30 -1.76 -1.77
CA ILE A 27 -7.29 -1.94 -0.70
C ILE A 27 -7.80 -1.58 0.69
N GLY A 28 -8.92 -0.86 0.76
CA GLY A 28 -9.52 -0.39 2.01
C GLY A 28 -10.08 -1.51 2.89
N TYR A 29 -10.21 -1.22 4.17
CA TYR A 29 -10.81 -2.11 5.16
C TYR A 29 -12.32 -1.87 5.26
N ALA A 30 -13.12 -2.94 5.33
CA ALA A 30 -14.57 -2.87 5.53
C ALA A 30 -14.90 -3.23 7.00
N PRO A 31 -15.12 -2.24 7.89
CA PRO A 31 -15.27 -2.51 9.33
C PRO A 31 -16.46 -3.40 9.66
N SER A 32 -17.59 -3.20 8.97
CA SER A 32 -18.82 -3.98 9.16
C SER A 32 -18.68 -5.47 8.82
N LYS A 33 -17.66 -5.83 8.04
CA LYS A 33 -17.34 -7.22 7.68
C LYS A 33 -16.02 -7.70 8.31
N ARG A 34 -15.34 -6.83 9.06
CA ARG A 34 -14.06 -7.07 9.75
C ARG A 34 -12.96 -7.64 8.85
N ARG A 35 -12.90 -7.21 7.58
CA ARG A 35 -11.95 -7.72 6.58
C ARG A 35 -11.67 -6.69 5.49
N LYS A 36 -10.69 -6.95 4.62
CA LYS A 36 -10.45 -6.19 3.39
C LYS A 36 -11.73 -6.11 2.55
N CYS A 37 -11.98 -4.94 1.95
CA CYS A 37 -13.05 -4.77 0.98
C CYS A 37 -12.83 -5.70 -0.22
N LEU A 38 -13.90 -6.28 -0.74
CA LEU A 38 -13.83 -7.15 -1.93
C LEU A 38 -14.44 -6.52 -3.18
N ASN A 39 -14.84 -5.25 -3.10
CA ASN A 39 -15.35 -4.56 -4.27
C ASN A 39 -14.19 -4.38 -5.27
N PRO A 40 -14.40 -4.71 -6.56
CA PRO A 40 -13.41 -4.43 -7.58
C PRO A 40 -13.18 -2.92 -7.70
N ILE A 41 -11.95 -2.53 -8.04
CA ILE A 41 -11.68 -1.19 -8.57
C ILE A 41 -11.84 -1.20 -10.09
N SER A 42 -11.99 -0.03 -10.70
CA SER A 42 -12.04 0.05 -12.17
C SER A 42 -10.70 -0.37 -12.77
N TYR A 43 -10.71 -0.91 -13.98
CA TYR A 43 -9.49 -1.28 -14.70
C TYR A 43 -8.49 -0.12 -14.81
N ALA A 44 -8.99 1.09 -15.15
CA ALA A 44 -8.16 2.29 -15.21
C ALA A 44 -7.48 2.63 -13.87
N ASN A 45 -8.19 2.44 -12.75
CA ASN A 45 -7.60 2.63 -11.43
C ASN A 45 -6.57 1.56 -11.09
N SER A 46 -6.83 0.30 -11.46
CA SER A 46 -5.87 -0.79 -11.26
C SER A 46 -4.58 -0.55 -12.04
N GLN A 47 -4.69 -0.11 -13.29
CA GLN A 47 -3.54 0.23 -14.12
C GLN A 47 -2.76 1.41 -13.52
N ALA A 48 -3.46 2.48 -13.12
CA ALA A 48 -2.83 3.64 -12.49
C ALA A 48 -2.11 3.24 -11.18
N LEU A 49 -2.73 2.41 -10.34
CA LEU A 49 -2.10 1.89 -9.13
C LEU A 49 -0.83 1.11 -9.46
N ASN A 50 -0.88 0.18 -10.42
CA ASN A 50 0.27 -0.64 -10.80
C ASN A 50 1.41 0.21 -11.35
N SER A 51 1.13 1.21 -12.18
CA SER A 51 2.16 2.16 -12.65
C SER A 51 2.79 2.97 -11.53
N LEU A 52 2.03 3.34 -10.49
CA LEU A 52 2.59 4.02 -9.31
C LEU A 52 3.46 3.08 -8.47
N VAL A 53 3.07 1.80 -8.34
CA VAL A 53 3.87 0.76 -7.67
C VAL A 53 5.22 0.58 -8.38
N GLU A 54 5.21 0.43 -9.72
CA GLU A 54 6.43 0.35 -10.53
C GLU A 54 7.30 1.61 -10.40
N LYS A 55 6.67 2.79 -10.32
CA LYS A 55 7.36 4.06 -10.13
C LYS A 55 8.09 4.14 -8.80
N ILE A 56 7.50 3.66 -7.70
CA ILE A 56 8.16 3.71 -6.38
C ILE A 56 9.16 2.58 -6.17
N ALA A 57 9.05 1.47 -6.91
CA ALA A 57 10.03 0.37 -6.86
C ALA A 57 11.46 0.82 -7.21
N ASN A 58 11.59 1.88 -8.01
CA ASN A 58 12.85 2.46 -8.44
C ASN A 58 13.29 3.68 -7.59
N GLN A 59 12.59 3.99 -6.50
CA GLN A 59 12.88 5.11 -5.62
C GLN A 59 13.43 4.64 -4.27
N GLN A 60 14.08 5.55 -3.55
CA GLN A 60 14.48 5.30 -2.17
C GLN A 60 13.23 5.08 -1.30
N PRO A 61 13.23 4.06 -0.42
CA PRO A 61 12.12 3.79 0.51
C PRO A 61 12.09 4.84 1.64
N ASP A 62 11.78 6.08 1.30
CA ASP A 62 11.67 7.20 2.24
C ASP A 62 10.18 7.59 2.36
N PRO A 63 9.59 7.49 3.56
CA PRO A 63 8.16 7.75 3.75
C PRO A 63 7.77 9.21 3.49
N VAL A 64 8.69 10.17 3.71
CA VAL A 64 8.46 11.60 3.48
C VAL A 64 8.47 11.89 1.99
N LEU A 65 9.47 11.38 1.26
CA LEU A 65 9.59 11.58 -0.20
C LEU A 65 8.47 10.86 -0.96
N LEU A 66 8.07 9.67 -0.51
CA LEU A 66 7.06 8.86 -1.19
C LEU A 66 5.62 9.29 -0.87
N ARG A 67 5.40 10.13 0.15
CA ARG A 67 4.06 10.52 0.64
C ARG A 67 3.07 10.94 -0.46
N PRO A 68 3.42 11.83 -1.42
CA PRO A 68 2.49 12.22 -2.48
C PRO A 68 2.11 11.06 -3.40
N ILE A 69 3.01 10.11 -3.60
CA ILE A 69 2.75 8.93 -4.44
C ILE A 69 1.89 7.92 -3.68
N LEU A 70 2.16 7.71 -2.38
CA LEU A 70 1.34 6.85 -1.51
C LEU A 70 -0.10 7.36 -1.44
N GLU A 71 -0.31 8.67 -1.36
CA GLU A 71 -1.65 9.26 -1.43
C GLU A 71 -2.35 8.94 -2.76
N GLN A 72 -1.67 9.12 -3.90
CA GLN A 72 -2.23 8.78 -5.21
C GLN A 72 -2.55 7.28 -5.34
N MET A 73 -1.66 6.41 -4.83
CA MET A 73 -1.91 4.98 -4.76
C MET A 73 -3.17 4.67 -3.97
N ALA A 74 -3.39 5.34 -2.83
CA ALA A 74 -4.60 5.17 -2.05
C ALA A 74 -5.84 5.68 -2.80
N VAL A 75 -5.75 6.83 -3.47
CA VAL A 75 -6.82 7.37 -4.31
C VAL A 75 -7.23 6.38 -5.40
N HIS A 76 -6.28 5.74 -6.09
CA HIS A 76 -6.62 4.76 -7.14
C HIS A 76 -7.05 3.40 -6.58
N GLY A 77 -6.42 2.92 -5.51
CA GLY A 77 -6.70 1.62 -4.91
C GLY A 77 -7.98 1.54 -4.08
N LEU A 78 -8.57 2.67 -3.68
CA LEU A 78 -9.82 2.70 -2.91
C LEU A 78 -11.06 2.81 -3.81
N CYS A 79 -12.09 2.01 -3.53
CA CYS A 79 -13.34 2.07 -4.28
C CYS A 79 -14.05 3.41 -4.02
N GLN A 80 -14.60 3.99 -5.09
CA GLN A 80 -15.16 5.35 -5.08
C GLN A 80 -16.33 5.52 -4.10
N ARG A 81 -17.15 4.48 -3.91
CA ARG A 81 -18.41 4.59 -3.15
C ARG A 81 -18.22 4.74 -1.65
N ASN A 82 -17.35 3.93 -1.05
CA ASN A 82 -17.38 3.72 0.41
C ASN A 82 -16.06 4.01 1.11
N HIS A 83 -14.91 3.82 0.44
CA HIS A 83 -13.62 3.80 1.14
C HIS A 83 -12.69 4.95 0.76
N LYS A 84 -13.13 5.92 -0.04
CA LYS A 84 -12.37 7.16 -0.29
C LYS A 84 -11.96 7.92 0.98
N PRO A 85 -12.75 7.94 2.08
CA PRO A 85 -12.29 8.55 3.33
C PRO A 85 -11.05 7.88 3.95
N GLN A 86 -10.70 6.65 3.55
CA GLN A 86 -9.52 5.93 4.04
C GLN A 86 -8.21 6.32 3.31
N VAL A 87 -8.22 7.29 2.38
CA VAL A 87 -7.01 7.70 1.63
C VAL A 87 -5.88 8.07 2.59
N HIS A 88 -6.17 8.93 3.57
CA HIS A 88 -5.16 9.38 4.53
C HIS A 88 -4.69 8.22 5.44
N GLU A 89 -5.61 7.41 5.94
CA GLU A 89 -5.29 6.24 6.78
C GLU A 89 -4.37 5.24 6.05
N MET A 90 -4.65 4.94 4.78
CA MET A 90 -3.83 4.04 3.98
C MET A 90 -2.43 4.60 3.73
N MET A 91 -2.34 5.90 3.44
CA MET A 91 -1.06 6.59 3.24
C MET A 91 -0.19 6.55 4.50
N GLU A 92 -0.74 6.92 5.66
CA GLU A 92 -0.01 6.88 6.94
C GLU A 92 0.41 5.45 7.31
N LYS A 93 -0.49 4.47 7.14
CA LYS A 93 -0.18 3.05 7.36
C LYS A 93 1.01 2.59 6.50
N TRP A 94 1.10 3.04 5.26
CA TRP A 94 2.21 2.71 4.37
C TRP A 94 3.50 3.43 4.74
N ALA A 95 3.42 4.70 5.14
CA ALA A 95 4.57 5.45 5.65
C ALA A 95 5.18 4.76 6.88
N ASP A 96 4.34 4.33 7.83
CA ASP A 96 4.77 3.60 9.03
C ASP A 96 5.47 2.28 8.68
N ARG A 97 4.96 1.56 7.68
CA ARG A 97 5.58 0.30 7.21
C ARG A 97 6.94 0.50 6.58
N ILE A 98 7.07 1.55 5.75
CA ILE A 98 8.36 1.92 5.16
C ILE A 98 9.35 2.24 6.28
N MET A 99 8.96 3.09 7.24
CA MET A 99 9.81 3.45 8.38
C MET A 99 10.21 2.25 9.25
N ALA A 100 9.30 1.29 9.44
CA ALA A 100 9.59 0.07 10.19
C ALA A 100 10.55 -0.89 9.45
N ALA A 101 10.49 -0.93 8.11
CA ALA A 101 11.34 -1.78 7.28
C ALA A 101 12.72 -1.14 7.01
N PHE A 102 12.79 0.19 6.97
CA PHE A 102 13.99 0.98 6.63
C PHE A 102 14.21 2.11 7.65
N PRO A 103 14.73 1.80 8.85
CA PRO A 103 14.97 2.79 9.92
C PRO A 103 16.17 3.71 9.64
#